data_AF-A0A7W0W089-F1
#
_entry.id   AF-A0A7W0W089-F1
#
_cell.length_a   1.000
_cell.length_b   1.000
_cell.length_c   1.000
_cell.angle_alpha   90.00
_cell.angle_beta   90.00
_cell.angle_gamma   90.00
#
_symmetry.space_group_name_H-M   'P 1'
#
loop_
_entity.id
_entity.type
_entity.pdbx_description
1 polymer ?
#
loop_
_entity_poly.entity_id
_entity_poly.type
_entity_poly.pdbx_seq_one_letter_code
_entity_poly.pdbx_strand_id
1 'polypeptide(L)' 'VLYEKEYAALLPGLLKQLMSDAGHSLVADPGRVAAPLFIESCRAAGLAIVARETQPFAAGEIRQSIDIYEIQRC' A
#
# COMPACT_ATOMS: atom_id res chain seq x y z
N VAL A 1 -8.16 -0.91 -1.53
CA VAL A 1 -7.43 -1.41 -2.72
C VAL A 1 -6.99 -2.86 -2.53
N LEU A 2 -6.59 -3.27 -1.32
CA LEU A 2 -6.04 -4.60 -1.03
C LEU A 2 -7.12 -5.63 -0.64
N TYR A 3 -8.30 -5.54 -1.24
CA TYR A 3 -9.42 -6.46 -0.97
C TYR A 3 -9.22 -7.79 -1.70
N GLU A 4 -8.82 -7.70 -2.95
CA GLU A 4 -8.58 -8.81 -3.87
C GLU A 4 -7.06 -9.06 -3.95
N LYS A 5 -6.67 -10.33 -3.92
CA LYS A 5 -5.24 -10.73 -3.95
C LYS A 5 -4.60 -10.35 -5.28
N GLU A 6 -5.39 -10.39 -6.34
CA GLU A 6 -5.04 -10.02 -7.70
C GLU A 6 -4.52 -8.58 -7.76
N TYR A 7 -5.20 -7.64 -7.09
CA TYR A 7 -4.76 -6.25 -7.03
C TYR A 7 -3.55 -6.05 -6.14
N ALA A 8 -3.43 -6.81 -5.05
CA ALA A 8 -2.24 -6.75 -4.19
C ALA A 8 -0.96 -7.16 -4.95
N ALA A 9 -1.08 -8.09 -5.91
CA ALA A 9 0.03 -8.50 -6.77
C ALA A 9 0.28 -7.54 -7.95
N LEU A 10 -0.77 -6.99 -8.55
CA LEU A 10 -0.68 -6.17 -9.77
C LEU A 10 -0.27 -4.71 -9.48
N LEU A 11 -0.78 -4.13 -8.39
CA LEU A 11 -0.60 -2.71 -8.10
C LEU A 11 0.88 -2.27 -7.98
N PRO A 12 1.78 -3.02 -7.33
CA PRO A 12 3.18 -2.62 -7.24
C PRO A 12 3.88 -2.45 -8.58
N GLY A 13 3.55 -3.30 -9.57
CA GLY A 13 4.09 -3.16 -10.92
C GLY A 13 3.64 -1.86 -11.60
N LEU A 14 2.36 -1.49 -11.42
CA LEU A 14 1.84 -0.21 -11.91
C LEU A 14 2.49 0.98 -11.22
N LEU A 15 2.65 0.92 -9.89
CA LEU A 15 3.32 1.97 -9.13
C LEU A 15 4.76 2.17 -9.62
N LYS A 16 5.52 1.08 -9.84
CA LYS A 16 6.87 1.15 -10.40
C LYS A 16 6.90 1.83 -11.77
N GLN A 17 5.90 1.63 -12.63
CA GLN A 17 5.87 2.28 -13.95
C GLN A 17 5.48 3.77 -13.88
N LEU A 18 4.61 4.15 -12.94
CA LEU A 18 4.08 5.51 -12.82
C LEU A 18 4.97 6.45 -12.00
N MET A 19 5.71 5.91 -11.02
CA MET A 19 6.60 6.69 -10.17
C MET A 19 7.89 7.07 -10.91
N SER A 20 8.32 8.32 -10.76
CA SER A 20 9.68 8.74 -11.10
C SER A 20 10.72 8.00 -10.23
N ASP A 21 12.00 8.04 -10.60
CA ASP A 21 13.06 7.31 -9.87
C ASP A 21 13.23 7.76 -8.41
N ALA A 22 12.84 9.00 -8.10
CA ALA A 22 12.76 9.52 -6.72
C ALA A 22 11.29 9.74 -6.28
N GLY A 23 10.35 9.03 -6.90
CA GLY A 23 8.93 9.15 -6.62
C GLY A 23 8.54 8.48 -5.31
N HIS A 24 7.49 9.02 -4.69
CA HIS A 24 6.86 8.47 -3.49
C HIS A 24 5.37 8.21 -3.77
N SER A 25 4.82 7.17 -3.15
CA SER A 25 3.39 6.86 -3.19
C SER A 25 2.88 6.57 -1.79
N LEU A 26 1.64 6.97 -1.51
CA LEU A 26 0.93 6.64 -0.28
C LEU A 26 -0.20 5.68 -0.58
N VAL A 27 -0.29 4.57 0.16
CA VAL A 27 -1.40 3.61 0.08
C VAL A 27 -2.05 3.50 1.45
N ALA A 28 -3.34 3.79 1.52
CA ALA A 28 -4.15 3.64 2.73
C ALA A 28 -4.97 2.34 2.69
N ASP A 29 -4.90 1.54 3.74
CA ASP A 29 -5.64 0.27 3.85
C ASP A 29 -6.16 0.02 5.29
N PRO A 30 -7.43 -0.34 5.47
CA PRO A 30 -8.02 -0.59 6.80
C PRO A 30 -7.68 -1.98 7.38
N GLY A 31 -6.57 -2.62 6.96
CA GLY A 31 -6.20 -3.97 7.40
C GLY A 31 -6.90 -5.08 6.63
N ARG A 32 -6.88 -5.02 5.30
CA ARG A 32 -7.47 -6.03 4.41
C ARG A 32 -6.59 -7.28 4.31
N VAL A 33 -7.23 -8.40 3.98
CA VAL A 33 -6.60 -9.74 3.94
C VAL A 33 -5.39 -9.83 3.00
N ALA A 34 -5.36 -9.03 1.93
CA ALA A 34 -4.27 -9.06 0.96
C ALA A 34 -3.11 -8.09 1.28
N ALA A 35 -3.16 -7.36 2.40
CA ALA A 35 -2.09 -6.43 2.79
C ALA A 35 -0.71 -7.10 2.92
N PRO A 36 -0.55 -8.32 3.49
CA PRO A 36 0.75 -8.99 3.51
C PRO A 36 1.30 -9.28 2.10
N LEU A 37 0.45 -9.75 1.19
CA LEU A 37 0.84 -10.05 -0.19
C LEU A 37 1.28 -8.77 -0.93
N PHE A 38 0.62 -7.64 -0.67
CA PHE A 38 1.00 -6.36 -1.24
C PHE A 38 2.41 -5.92 -0.83
N ILE A 39 2.77 -6.09 0.45
CA ILE A 39 4.10 -5.78 0.98
C ILE A 39 5.17 -6.63 0.28
N GLU A 40 4.93 -7.93 0.15
CA GLU A 40 5.82 -8.85 -0.56
C GLU A 40 5.96 -8.48 -2.05
N SER A 41 4.85 -8.14 -2.69
CA SER A 41 4.81 -7.77 -4.11
C SER A 41 5.50 -6.43 -4.37
N CYS A 42 5.44 -5.47 -3.44
CA CYS A 42 6.24 -4.24 -3.50
C CYS A 42 7.74 -4.54 -3.55
N ARG A 43 8.22 -5.39 -2.65
CA ARG A 43 9.63 -5.79 -2.62
C ARG A 43 10.04 -6.49 -3.92
N ALA A 44 9.21 -7.39 -4.44
CA ALA A 44 9.46 -8.09 -5.70
C ALA A 44 9.51 -7.14 -6.91
N ALA A 45 8.77 -6.03 -6.88
CA ALA A 45 8.72 -5.02 -7.94
C ALA A 45 9.85 -3.96 -7.86
N GLY A 46 10.79 -4.08 -6.90
CA GLY A 46 11.82 -3.07 -6.69
C GLY A 46 11.27 -1.77 -6.10
N LEU A 47 10.28 -1.90 -5.22
CA LEU A 47 9.75 -0.83 -4.39
C LEU A 47 10.03 -1.15 -2.92
N ALA A 48 10.32 -0.12 -2.12
CA ALA A 48 10.45 -0.25 -0.67
C ALA A 48 9.28 0.43 0.04
N ILE A 49 8.75 -0.23 1.06
CA ILE A 49 7.90 0.43 2.06
C ILE A 49 8.84 1.03 3.09
N VAL A 50 8.90 2.35 3.15
CA VAL A 50 9.85 3.10 3.98
C VAL A 50 9.24 3.58 5.29
N ALA A 51 7.91 3.71 5.33
CA ALA A 51 7.16 4.02 6.53
C ALA A 51 5.82 3.29 6.53
N ARG A 52 5.32 3.01 7.74
CA ARG A 52 3.96 2.53 7.99
C ARG A 52 3.45 3.23 9.24
N GLU A 53 2.36 3.96 9.08
CA GLU A 53 1.66 4.62 10.18
C GLU A 53 0.24 4.08 10.29
N THR A 54 -0.27 3.90 11.50
CA THR A 54 -1.66 3.52 11.72
C THR A 54 -2.42 4.72 12.28
N GLN A 55 -3.44 5.16 11.56
CA GLN A 55 -4.27 6.31 11.92
C GLN A 55 -5.70 5.87 12.24
N PRO A 56 -6.32 6.32 13.35
CA PRO A 56 -7.73 6.07 13.60
C PRO A 56 -8.59 6.87 12.61
N PHE A 57 -9.66 6.25 12.09
CA PHE A 57 -10.60 6.87 11.19
C PHE A 57 -12.04 6.70 11.68
N ALA A 58 -12.80 7.80 11.67
CA ALA A 58 -14.20 7.82 12.05
C ALA A 58 -15.02 8.68 11.08
N ALA A 59 -16.07 8.11 10.48
CA ALA A 59 -17.01 8.82 9.61
C ALA A 59 -18.40 8.20 9.72
N GLY A 60 -19.36 8.93 10.30
CA GLY A 60 -20.67 8.37 10.64
C GLY A 60 -20.52 7.17 11.59
N GLU A 61 -21.05 6.02 11.18
CA GLU A 61 -20.95 4.75 11.92
C GLU A 61 -19.63 3.99 11.69
N ILE A 62 -18.80 4.44 10.73
CA ILE A 62 -17.52 3.79 10.44
C ILE A 62 -16.53 4.12 11.56
N ARG A 63 -15.92 3.09 12.14
CA ARG A 63 -14.79 3.17 13.08
C ARG A 63 -13.75 2.13 12.70
N GLN A 64 -12.58 2.59 12.25
CA GLN A 64 -11.52 1.72 11.73
C GLN A 64 -10.14 2.28 12.07
N SER A 65 -9.13 1.41 12.05
CA SER A 65 -7.72 1.81 12.01
C SER A 65 -7.23 1.65 10.58
N ILE A 66 -6.57 2.68 10.06
CA ILE A 66 -6.07 2.73 8.68
C ILE A 66 -4.55 2.70 8.71
N ASP A 67 -3.95 1.68 8.09
CA ASP A 67 -2.53 1.67 7.80
C ASP A 67 -2.26 2.54 6.57
N ILE A 68 -1.30 3.46 6.70
CA ILE A 68 -0.77 4.29 5.62
C ILE A 68 0.64 3.79 5.34
N TYR A 69 0.85 3.23 4.16
CA TYR A 69 2.15 2.80 3.67
C TYR A 69 2.77 3.91 2.82
N GLU A 70 3.98 4.33 3.17
CA GLU A 70 4.82 5.13 2.29
C GLU A 70 5.72 4.21 1.47
N ILE A 71 5.66 4.36 0.15
CA ILE A 71 6.33 3.51 -0.82
C ILE A 71 7.28 4.38 -1.65
N GLN A 72 8.53 3.95 -1.76
CA GLN A 72 9.55 4.57 -2.57
C GLN A 72 10.05 3.63 -3.66
N ARG A 73 10.50 4.21 -4.77
CA ARG A 73 11.14 3.48 -5.86
C ARG A 73 12.62 3.25 -5.52
N CYS A 74 13.06 1.99 -5.59
CA CYS A 74 14.46 1.60 -5.40
C CYS A 74 15.12 1.16 -6.70
#